data_AF-M4F4N1-F1
#
_entry.id   AF-M4F4N1-F1
#
_cell.length_a   1.000
_cell.length_b   1.000
_cell.length_c   1.000
_cell.angle_alpha   90.00
_cell.angle_beta   90.00
_cell.angle_gamma   90.00
#
_symmetry.space_group_name_H-M   'P 1'
#
loop_
_entity.id
_entity.type
_entity.pdbx_description
1 polymer ?
#
loop_
_entity_poly.entity_id
_entity_poly.type
_entity_poly.pdbx_seq_one_letter_code
_entity_poly.pdbx_strand_id
1 'polypeptide(L)'
;MVEYEETSVYNPRECEGERMVHIVSQRLEKGGRKDRLNDTVDCVCVVDDVLFAFVRWNGIMWFDTKLSVWRRLVGRDGKQLPFVLHETAMAEHDGRLVVLWDGLRGENEVDNTYTKNVQCMLVSLDRSGDRICGTVDWSGIAATVPYSFRFLHCLAVSD
;
A
#
# COMPACT_ATOMS: atom_id res chain seq x y z
N MET A 1 -4.56 25.81 -0.64
CA MET A 1 -3.41 25.25 0.10
C MET A 1 -3.96 24.07 0.87
N VAL A 2 -3.85 22.87 0.29
CA VAL A 2 -4.41 21.65 0.89
C VAL A 2 -3.28 21.05 1.72
N GLU A 3 -3.47 20.95 3.04
CA GLU A 3 -2.52 20.27 3.92
C GLU A 3 -2.65 18.76 3.69
N TYR A 4 -1.59 18.14 3.18
CA TYR A 4 -1.58 16.71 2.78
C TYR A 4 -0.97 15.83 3.88
N GLU A 5 -1.50 15.81 5.11
CA GLU A 5 -0.92 14.95 6.19
C GLU A 5 -1.94 14.40 7.21
N GLU A 6 -3.23 14.30 6.88
CA GLU A 6 -4.25 13.85 7.82
C GLU A 6 -5.08 12.69 7.28
N THR A 7 -5.12 11.59 8.03
CA THR A 7 -6.09 10.52 7.81
C THR A 7 -7.37 10.89 8.55
N SER A 8 -8.42 11.21 7.80
CA SER A 8 -9.76 11.48 8.35
C SER A 8 -10.53 10.17 8.46
N VAL A 9 -11.18 9.95 9.61
CA VAL A 9 -12.03 8.78 9.82
C VAL A 9 -13.49 9.23 9.74
N TYR A 10 -14.27 8.58 8.88
CA TYR A 10 -15.69 8.87 8.74
C TYR A 10 -16.52 7.82 9.48
N ASN A 11 -17.34 8.27 10.43
CA ASN A 11 -18.33 7.41 11.10
C ASN A 11 -19.70 7.61 10.43
N PRO A 12 -20.16 6.66 9.59
CA PRO A 12 -21.45 6.79 8.90
C PRO A 12 -22.65 6.77 9.86
N ARG A 13 -22.48 6.26 11.09
CA ARG A 13 -23.58 6.14 12.06
C ARG A 13 -23.89 7.44 12.79
N GLU A 14 -22.87 8.27 12.99
CA GLU A 14 -23.00 9.52 13.75
C GLU A 14 -23.17 10.73 12.81
N CYS A 15 -23.00 10.54 11.49
CA CYS A 15 -22.96 11.62 10.51
C CYS A 15 -21.98 12.76 10.86
N GLU A 16 -21.07 12.51 11.81
CA GLU A 16 -19.98 13.37 12.23
C GLU A 16 -18.67 12.67 11.85
N GLY A 17 -17.77 13.38 11.16
CA GLY A 17 -16.41 12.89 10.96
C GLY A 17 -15.67 12.95 12.28
N GLU A 18 -15.30 11.81 12.84
CA GLU A 18 -14.46 11.80 14.03
C GLU A 18 -13.00 12.18 13.68
N ARG A 19 -12.34 12.78 14.69
CA ARG A 19 -11.04 13.44 14.68
C ARG A 19 -10.00 12.93 13.65
N MET A 20 -9.41 13.88 12.93
CA MET A 20 -8.20 13.75 12.12
C MET A 20 -7.07 13.08 12.92
N VAL A 21 -6.51 11.99 12.37
CA VAL A 21 -5.27 11.40 12.88
C VAL A 21 -4.11 11.89 12.02
N HIS A 22 -3.18 12.62 12.64
CA HIS A 22 -1.95 13.06 11.95
C HIS A 22 -1.07 11.86 11.59
N ILE A 23 -0.62 11.81 10.34
CA ILE A 23 0.30 10.79 9.83
C ILE A 23 1.68 11.04 10.44
N VAL A 24 2.01 10.36 11.54
CA VAL A 24 3.38 10.35 12.09
C VAL A 24 4.02 8.99 11.76
N SER A 25 4.96 8.95 10.81
CA SER A 25 5.88 7.82 10.76
C SER A 25 6.93 8.00 11.84
N GLN A 26 7.06 7.04 12.74
CA GLN A 26 8.21 7.05 13.65
C GLN A 26 9.45 6.56 12.89
N ARG A 27 10.31 7.49 12.45
CA ARG A 27 11.75 7.19 12.43
C ARG A 27 12.23 7.29 13.88
N LEU A 28 12.37 6.15 14.55
CA LEU A 28 12.99 6.09 15.87
C LEU A 28 14.50 6.38 15.73
N GLU A 29 14.87 7.65 15.70
CA GLU A 29 16.19 8.08 16.14
C GLU A 29 16.05 8.67 17.55
N LYS A 30 16.78 8.08 18.51
CA LYS A 30 16.82 8.53 19.90
C LYS A 30 17.22 10.02 19.92
N GLY A 31 16.24 10.91 20.17
CA GLY A 31 16.46 12.34 20.41
C GLY A 31 16.14 13.30 19.27
N GLY A 32 15.57 12.86 18.14
CA GLY A 32 15.35 13.72 16.96
C GLY A 32 13.89 14.15 16.74
N ARG A 33 13.72 15.35 16.21
CA ARG A 33 12.46 15.99 15.75
C ARG A 33 11.49 15.00 15.08
N LYS A 34 10.20 15.08 15.42
CA LYS A 34 9.11 14.37 14.70
C LYS A 34 9.05 14.89 13.26
N ASP A 35 9.79 14.25 12.37
CA ASP A 35 9.73 14.58 10.95
C ASP A 35 8.41 14.10 10.36
N ARG A 36 7.62 15.07 9.91
CA ARG A 36 6.41 14.86 9.13
C ARG A 36 6.78 14.22 7.80
N LEU A 37 6.07 13.17 7.40
CA LEU A 37 6.27 12.57 6.08
C LEU A 37 5.60 13.48 5.04
N ASN A 38 6.40 14.25 4.31
CA ASN A 38 5.96 14.91 3.09
C ASN A 38 5.93 13.90 1.91
N ASP A 39 5.23 12.78 2.12
CA ASP A 39 5.21 11.61 1.23
C ASP A 39 3.77 11.33 0.77
N THR A 40 3.60 10.88 -0.47
CA THR A 40 2.29 10.70 -1.09
C THR A 40 1.81 9.26 -0.91
N VAL A 41 0.60 9.09 -0.39
CA VAL A 41 -0.11 7.81 -0.38
C VAL A 41 -0.65 7.56 -1.79
N ASP A 42 -0.20 6.50 -2.45
CA ASP A 42 -0.63 6.15 -3.81
C ASP A 42 -1.92 5.32 -3.78
N CYS A 43 -2.03 4.32 -2.90
CA CYS A 43 -3.23 3.50 -2.73
C CYS A 43 -3.34 2.90 -1.32
N VAL A 44 -4.53 2.42 -0.95
CA VAL A 44 -4.82 1.79 0.34
C VAL A 44 -5.64 0.51 0.17
N CYS A 45 -5.56 -0.39 1.15
CA CYS A 45 -6.33 -1.63 1.21
C CYS A 45 -6.54 -2.05 2.67
N VAL A 46 -7.60 -2.78 2.98
CA VAL A 46 -7.79 -3.40 4.30
C VAL A 46 -7.63 -4.91 4.16
N VAL A 47 -6.79 -5.52 5.01
CA VAL A 47 -6.58 -6.98 5.06
C VAL A 47 -6.67 -7.43 6.52
N ASP A 48 -7.59 -8.35 6.82
CA ASP A 48 -8.06 -8.74 8.16
C ASP A 48 -8.03 -7.57 9.16
N ASP A 49 -8.91 -6.60 8.94
CA ASP A 49 -9.14 -5.42 9.80
C ASP A 49 -7.94 -4.48 10.00
N VAL A 50 -6.87 -4.64 9.22
CA VAL A 50 -5.71 -3.76 9.24
C VAL A 50 -5.68 -2.93 7.97
N LEU A 51 -5.62 -1.60 8.13
CA LEU A 51 -5.44 -0.67 7.01
C LEU A 51 -3.98 -0.66 6.57
N PHE A 52 -3.76 -0.97 5.30
CA PHE A 52 -2.48 -0.88 4.61
C PHE A 52 -2.50 0.27 3.61
N ALA A 53 -1.34 0.86 3.39
CA ALA A 53 -1.12 1.91 2.40
C ALA A 53 0.19 1.67 1.66
N PHE A 54 0.19 1.99 0.36
CA PHE A 54 1.44 2.16 -0.38
C PHE A 54 1.80 3.64 -0.35
N VAL A 55 2.96 3.94 0.24
CA VAL A 55 3.46 5.31 0.36
C VAL A 55 4.72 5.42 -0.48
N ARG A 56 4.73 6.36 -1.42
CA ARG A 56 5.69 6.38 -2.55
C ARG A 56 7.15 6.21 -2.15
N TRP A 57 7.62 6.86 -1.09
CA TRP A 57 9.02 6.74 -0.64
C TRP A 57 9.21 5.79 0.55
N ASN A 58 8.13 5.30 1.14
CA ASN A 58 8.17 4.41 2.30
C ASN A 58 7.74 2.96 2.01
N GLY A 59 7.25 2.69 0.80
CA GLY A 59 6.73 1.38 0.41
C GLY A 59 5.44 1.04 1.15
N ILE A 60 5.26 -0.24 1.45
CA ILE A 60 4.06 -0.74 2.12
C ILE A 60 4.12 -0.37 3.61
N MET A 61 3.08 0.30 4.08
CA MET A 61 2.86 0.71 5.45
C MET A 61 1.55 0.09 5.97
N TRP A 62 1.45 -0.11 7.27
CA TRP A 62 0.23 -0.50 7.96
C TRP A 62 -0.06 0.44 9.13
N PHE A 63 -1.34 0.65 9.42
CA PHE A 63 -1.76 1.53 10.49
C PHE A 63 -1.96 0.75 11.79
N ASP A 64 -1.15 1.11 12.80
CA ASP A 64 -1.27 0.60 14.16
C ASP A 64 -2.33 1.42 14.89
N THR A 65 -3.56 0.89 14.97
CA THR A 65 -4.69 1.58 15.61
C THR A 65 -4.47 1.82 17.10
N LYS A 66 -3.77 0.90 17.80
CA LYS A 66 -3.49 1.03 19.23
C LYS A 66 -2.58 2.22 19.52
N LEU A 67 -1.58 2.42 18.66
CA LEU A 67 -0.59 3.49 18.84
C LEU A 67 -0.86 4.71 17.95
N SER A 68 -1.89 4.64 17.09
CA SER A 68 -2.29 5.66 16.13
C SER A 68 -1.11 6.13 15.25
N VAL A 69 -0.33 5.17 14.73
CA VAL A 69 0.87 5.44 13.93
C VAL A 69 0.96 4.54 12.71
N TRP A 70 1.54 5.06 11.63
CA TRP A 70 1.90 4.26 10.46
C TRP A 70 3.25 3.58 10.68
N ARG A 71 3.30 2.28 10.41
CA ARG A 71 4.50 1.46 10.52
C ARG A 71 4.83 0.83 9.18
N ARG A 72 6.12 0.73 8.88
CA ARG A 72 6.58 0.05 7.66
C ARG A 72 6.36 -1.45 7.79
N LEU A 73 5.82 -2.06 6.74
CA LEU A 73 5.77 -3.51 6.61
C LEU A 73 7.18 -4.02 6.26
N VAL A 74 7.68 -4.93 7.09
CA VAL A 74 9.00 -5.54 6.92
C VAL A 74 8.86 -7.05 6.77
N GLY A 75 9.85 -7.68 6.14
CA GLY A 75 10.01 -9.12 6.08
C GLY A 75 10.18 -9.73 7.47
N ARG A 76 10.01 -11.06 7.57
CA ARG A 76 10.34 -11.82 8.79
C ARG A 76 11.79 -11.64 9.25
N ASP A 77 12.70 -11.40 8.31
CA ASP A 77 14.11 -11.11 8.59
C ASP A 77 14.37 -9.64 8.96
N GLY A 78 13.31 -8.84 9.11
CA GLY A 78 13.37 -7.41 9.43
C GLY A 78 13.78 -6.53 8.24
N LYS A 79 14.02 -7.10 7.06
CA LYS A 79 14.38 -6.32 5.87
C LYS A 79 13.16 -5.72 5.22
N GLN A 80 13.38 -4.68 4.42
CA GLN A 80 12.31 -4.08 3.65
C GLN A 80 11.84 -5.03 2.55
N LEU A 81 10.53 -5.03 2.29
CA LEU A 81 9.99 -5.69 1.11
C LEU A 81 10.46 -4.96 -0.16
N PRO A 82 10.47 -5.64 -1.32
CA PRO A 82 10.89 -5.02 -2.57
C PRO A 82 10.14 -3.72 -2.84
N PHE A 83 10.89 -2.68 -3.19
CA PHE A 83 10.38 -1.34 -3.43
C PHE A 83 10.03 -1.15 -4.91
N VAL A 84 8.90 -0.49 -5.18
CA VAL A 84 8.33 -0.30 -6.51
C VAL A 84 8.10 1.19 -6.74
N LEU A 85 8.57 1.74 -7.86
CA LEU A 85 8.45 3.17 -8.22
C LEU A 85 7.47 3.40 -9.38
N HIS A 86 6.29 2.79 -9.29
CA HIS A 86 5.35 2.69 -10.40
C HIS A 86 3.91 2.95 -9.96
N GLU A 87 3.02 3.17 -10.92
CA GLU A 87 1.59 3.27 -10.61
C GLU A 87 1.18 1.96 -9.94
N THR A 88 0.67 2.06 -8.71
CA THR A 88 0.49 0.91 -7.82
C THR A 88 -0.97 0.81 -7.41
N ALA A 89 -1.48 -0.41 -7.35
CA ALA A 89 -2.76 -0.74 -6.74
C ALA A 89 -2.58 -1.82 -5.68
N MET A 90 -3.45 -1.78 -4.67
CA MET A 90 -3.49 -2.76 -3.59
C MET A 90 -4.88 -3.39 -3.51
N ALA A 91 -4.90 -4.68 -3.19
CA ALA A 91 -6.12 -5.44 -2.96
C ALA A 91 -5.90 -6.51 -1.88
N GLU A 92 -7.01 -6.97 -1.31
CA GLU A 92 -7.04 -8.14 -0.44
C GLU A 92 -7.42 -9.36 -1.30
N HIS A 93 -6.76 -10.48 -1.04
CA HIS A 93 -7.09 -11.76 -1.66
C HIS A 93 -6.71 -12.92 -0.73
N ASP A 94 -7.69 -13.69 -0.26
CA ASP A 94 -7.52 -14.84 0.63
C ASP A 94 -6.71 -14.51 1.91
N GLY A 95 -6.97 -13.35 2.52
CA GLY A 95 -6.25 -12.88 3.71
C GLY A 95 -4.81 -12.44 3.43
N ARG A 96 -4.44 -12.31 2.14
CA ARG A 96 -3.13 -11.82 1.71
C ARG A 96 -3.23 -10.43 1.15
N LEU A 97 -2.14 -9.69 1.29
CA LEU A 97 -1.99 -8.42 0.62
C LEU A 97 -1.48 -8.65 -0.80
N VAL A 98 -2.24 -8.16 -1.78
CA VAL A 98 -1.84 -8.13 -3.18
C VAL A 98 -1.40 -6.73 -3.55
N VAL A 99 -0.21 -6.62 -4.16
CA VAL A 99 0.30 -5.37 -4.73
C VAL A 99 0.47 -5.56 -6.22
N LEU A 100 -0.11 -4.67 -7.01
CA LEU A 100 -0.06 -4.64 -8.46
C LEU A 100 0.66 -3.37 -8.89
N TRP A 101 1.52 -3.46 -9.90
CA TRP A 101 2.14 -2.27 -10.47
C TRP A 101 2.41 -2.39 -11.95
N ASP A 102 2.50 -1.24 -12.62
CA ASP A 102 2.89 -1.21 -14.01
C ASP A 102 4.39 -1.56 -14.15
N GLY A 103 4.69 -2.60 -14.91
CA GLY A 103 6.05 -3.00 -15.22
C GLY A 103 6.65 -2.12 -16.33
N LEU A 104 7.97 -2.18 -16.45
CA LEU A 104 8.68 -1.57 -17.58
C LEU A 104 8.13 -2.09 -18.92
N ARG A 105 8.24 -1.25 -19.94
CA ARG A 105 7.76 -1.47 -21.31
C ARG A 105 8.15 -2.89 -21.77
N GLY A 106 7.16 -3.70 -22.14
CA GLY A 106 7.45 -4.96 -22.81
C GLY A 106 8.00 -4.66 -24.20
N GLU A 107 9.24 -5.05 -24.48
CA GLU A 107 9.88 -4.92 -25.79
C GLU A 107 9.30 -5.95 -26.76
N ASN A 108 8.02 -5.80 -27.13
CA ASN A 108 7.46 -6.51 -28.27
C ASN A 108 7.21 -5.49 -29.38
N GLU A 109 8.29 -5.12 -30.06
CA GLU A 109 8.27 -4.21 -31.23
C GLU A 109 7.71 -4.87 -32.50
N VAL A 110 7.28 -6.13 -32.44
CA VAL A 110 6.99 -6.94 -33.64
C VAL A 110 5.69 -6.54 -34.35
N ASP A 111 4.79 -5.74 -33.74
CA ASP A 111 3.48 -5.46 -34.37
C ASP A 111 2.91 -4.05 -34.14
N ASN A 112 3.73 -3.05 -33.80
CA ASN A 112 3.28 -1.66 -33.56
C ASN A 112 2.21 -1.52 -32.44
N THR A 113 1.96 -2.58 -31.67
CA THR A 113 1.08 -2.61 -30.51
C THR A 113 1.91 -2.51 -29.23
N TYR A 114 1.95 -1.31 -28.65
CA TYR A 114 2.63 -1.11 -27.37
C TYR A 114 1.85 -1.81 -26.25
N THR A 115 2.48 -2.77 -25.58
CA THR A 115 1.92 -3.48 -24.42
C THR A 115 2.76 -3.25 -23.17
N LYS A 116 2.14 -3.32 -22.00
CA LYS A 116 2.80 -3.28 -20.69
C LYS A 116 2.52 -4.56 -19.94
N ASN A 117 3.50 -5.03 -19.17
CA ASN A 117 3.28 -6.09 -18.21
C ASN A 117 2.80 -5.50 -16.89
N VAL A 118 1.75 -6.07 -16.32
CA VAL A 118 1.33 -5.80 -14.94
C VAL A 118 2.05 -6.79 -14.06
N GLN A 119 2.90 -6.28 -13.18
CA GLN A 119 3.57 -7.08 -12.18
C GLN A 119 2.67 -7.19 -10.95
N CYS A 120 2.85 -8.27 -10.21
CA CYS A 120 2.05 -8.57 -9.03
C CYS A 120 2.92 -9.25 -7.98
N MET A 121 2.66 -8.91 -6.72
CA MET A 121 3.25 -9.50 -5.53
C MET A 121 2.15 -9.93 -4.57
N LEU A 122 2.18 -11.19 -4.16
CA LEU A 122 1.33 -11.70 -3.07
C LEU A 122 2.17 -11.76 -1.80
N VAL A 123 1.66 -11.11 -0.75
CA VAL A 123 2.32 -11.01 0.55
C VAL A 123 1.42 -11.63 1.62
N SER A 124 1.86 -12.76 2.18
CA SER A 124 1.28 -13.30 3.40
C SER A 124 1.68 -12.46 4.59
N LEU A 125 0.71 -12.19 5.47
CA LEU A 125 0.90 -11.39 6.67
C LEU A 125 0.98 -12.31 7.89
N ASP A 126 2.05 -12.17 8.68
CA ASP A 126 2.21 -12.86 9.95
C ASP A 126 2.13 -11.86 11.11
N ARG A 127 1.27 -12.15 12.07
CA ARG A 127 0.95 -11.28 13.20
C ARG A 127 1.53 -11.90 14.47
N SER A 128 2.50 -11.22 15.08
CA SER A 128 3.13 -11.66 16.33
C SER A 128 3.10 -10.53 17.35
N GLY A 129 2.16 -10.63 18.31
CA GLY A 129 1.91 -9.58 19.29
C GLY A 129 1.50 -8.27 18.61
N ASP A 130 2.29 -7.22 18.84
CA ASP A 130 2.06 -5.88 18.26
C ASP A 130 2.87 -5.63 16.97
N ARG A 131 3.33 -6.69 16.30
CA ARG A 131 4.06 -6.59 15.02
C ARG A 131 3.37 -7.37 13.92
N ILE A 132 3.38 -6.76 12.74
CA ILE A 132 2.98 -7.38 11.48
C ILE A 132 4.22 -7.45 10.60
N CYS A 133 4.52 -8.63 10.10
CA CYS A 133 5.55 -8.85 9.09
C CYS A 133 4.96 -9.47 7.82
N GLY A 134 5.57 -9.18 6.68
CA GLY A 134 5.18 -9.72 5.38
C GLY A 134 6.12 -10.83 4.92
N THR A 135 5.60 -11.79 4.19
CA THR A 135 6.38 -12.78 3.43
C THR A 135 5.89 -12.77 2.00
N VAL A 136 6.77 -12.57 1.03
CA VAL A 136 6.40 -12.64 -0.40
C VAL A 136 6.23 -14.11 -0.77
N ASP A 137 4.98 -14.53 -0.97
CA ASP A 137 4.67 -15.89 -1.39
C ASP A 137 4.91 -16.09 -2.88
N TRP A 138 4.62 -15.05 -3.66
CA TRP A 138 4.78 -15.06 -5.10
C TRP A 138 5.00 -13.64 -5.62
N SER A 139 5.82 -13.52 -6.67
CA SER A 139 5.99 -12.28 -7.43
C SER A 139 6.21 -12.61 -8.90
N GLY A 140 5.56 -11.88 -9.80
CA GLY A 140 5.75 -12.06 -11.23
C GLY A 140 4.75 -11.27 -12.08
N ILE A 141 4.76 -11.56 -13.39
CA ILE A 141 3.82 -10.95 -14.34
C ILE A 141 2.45 -11.60 -14.13
N ALA A 142 1.44 -10.79 -13.78
CA ALA A 142 0.05 -11.23 -13.68
C ALA A 142 -0.70 -11.10 -15.00
N ALA A 143 -0.38 -10.08 -15.80
CA ALA A 143 -1.04 -9.83 -17.08
C ALA A 143 -0.18 -9.01 -18.05
N THR A 144 -0.52 -9.06 -19.34
CA THR A 144 -0.02 -8.13 -20.36
C THR A 144 -1.21 -7.33 -20.88
N VAL A 145 -1.14 -6.01 -20.79
CA VAL A 145 -2.25 -5.08 -21.08
C VAL A 145 -1.85 -4.06 -22.16
N PRO A 146 -2.81 -3.38 -22.81
CA PRO A 146 -2.50 -2.27 -23.69
C PRO A 146 -1.68 -1.19 -22.97
N TYR A 147 -0.87 -0.43 -23.72
CA TYR A 147 0.00 0.59 -23.15
C TYR A 147 -0.70 1.62 -22.25
N SER A 148 -1.93 2.00 -22.62
CA SER A 148 -2.76 2.89 -21.83
C SER A 148 -3.78 2.09 -21.04
N PHE A 149 -3.52 1.97 -19.74
CA PHE A 149 -4.44 1.40 -18.77
C PHE A 149 -4.34 2.21 -17.47
N ARG A 150 -5.29 2.00 -16.55
CA ARG A 150 -5.24 2.52 -15.18
C ARG A 150 -5.79 1.47 -14.23
N PHE A 151 -5.29 1.47 -13.00
CA PHE A 151 -5.92 0.69 -11.95
C PHE A 151 -7.18 1.40 -11.45
N LEU A 152 -8.23 0.63 -11.19
CA LEU A 152 -9.47 1.11 -10.60
C LEU A 152 -9.73 0.34 -9.30
N HIS A 153 -10.04 1.08 -8.24
CA HIS A 153 -10.48 0.50 -6.97
C HIS A 153 -12.00 0.37 -6.97
N CYS A 154 -12.49 -0.86 -7.15
CA CYS A 154 -13.91 -1.17 -7.16
C CYS A 154 -14.30 -1.76 -5.80
N LEU A 155 -15.36 -1.23 -5.19
CA LEU A 155 -15.98 -1.86 -4.03
C LEU A 155 -17.05 -2.83 -4.53
N ALA A 156 -16.91 -4.11 -4.18
CA ALA A 156 -17.96 -5.07 -4.44
C ALA A 156 -19.16 -4.73 -3.54
N VAL A 157 -20.32 -4.53 -4.14
CA VAL A 157 -21.58 -4.42 -3.41
C VAL A 157 -22.14 -5.83 -3.32
N SER A 158 -22.16 -6.41 -2.13
CA SER A 158 -22.89 -7.65 -1.86
C SER A 158 -24.34 -7.33 -1.52
N ASP A 159 -25.28 -8.03 -2.16
CA ASP A 159 -26.72 -7.98 -1.86
C ASP A 159 -27.06 -8.57 -0.47
#